data_AF-A0AB39MDZ5-F1
#
_entry.id   AF-A0AB39MDZ5-F1
#
_cell.length_a   1.000
_cell.length_b   1.000
_cell.length_c   1.000
_cell.angle_alpha   90.00
_cell.angle_beta   90.00
_cell.angle_gamma   90.00
#
_symmetry.space_group_name_H-M   'P 1'
#
loop_
_entity.id
_entity.type
_entity.pdbx_description
1 polymer ?
#
loop_
_entity_poly.entity_id
_entity_poly.type
_entity_poly.pdbx_seq_one_letter_code
_entity_poly.pdbx_strand_id
1 'polypeptide(L)'
;MTVAYGPAGSYRYATLPGGTPCTNTVFGDPVSGTAKSCYLVGPPPSFATWTNCAAENGTCSFSGTHEVAYGANGQYFYGSFNGGTPCANGVFGDPAAGTPKYCYYQ
;
A
#
# COMPACT_ATOMS: atom_id res chain seq x y z
N MET A 1 -3.50 -10.96 1.35
CA MET A 1 -4.12 -10.46 0.10
C MET A 1 -5.53 -9.99 0.39
N THR A 2 -5.98 -8.87 -0.16
CA THR A 2 -7.36 -8.41 -0.01
C THR A 2 -8.15 -8.80 -1.25
N VAL A 3 -9.34 -9.37 -1.05
CA VAL A 3 -10.21 -9.79 -2.14
C VAL A 3 -11.52 -9.02 -2.02
N ALA A 4 -11.94 -8.41 -3.12
CA ALA A 4 -13.28 -7.85 -3.27
C ALA A 4 -14.18 -8.86 -3.99
N TYR A 5 -15.34 -9.16 -3.41
CA TYR A 5 -16.32 -10.08 -3.96
C TYR A 5 -17.63 -9.35 -4.21
N GLY A 6 -18.07 -9.29 -5.47
CA GLY A 6 -19.36 -8.71 -5.83
C GLY A 6 -19.43 -8.09 -7.23
N PRO A 7 -20.62 -7.64 -7.66
CA PRO A 7 -20.80 -6.99 -8.95
C PRO A 7 -20.92 -5.45 -8.85
N ALA A 8 -20.49 -4.74 -9.90
CA ALA A 8 -20.87 -3.36 -10.22
C ALA A 8 -20.94 -2.39 -9.02
N GLY A 9 -19.83 -2.24 -8.27
CA GLY A 9 -19.75 -1.30 -7.15
C GLY A 9 -20.24 -1.83 -5.80
N SER A 10 -20.92 -2.98 -5.76
CA SER A 10 -21.42 -3.61 -4.54
C SER A 10 -20.49 -4.76 -4.13
N TYR A 11 -19.50 -4.48 -3.30
CA TYR A 11 -18.44 -5.43 -2.93
C TYR A 11 -18.41 -5.75 -1.44
N ARG A 12 -18.12 -7.01 -1.12
CA ARG A 12 -17.69 -7.47 0.21
C ARG A 12 -16.18 -7.68 0.18
N TYR A 13 -15.48 -7.25 1.22
CA TYR A 13 -14.02 -7.33 1.29
C TYR A 13 -13.58 -8.34 2.35
N ALA A 14 -12.55 -9.12 2.05
CA ALA A 14 -11.86 -9.96 3.03
C ALA A 14 -10.34 -9.89 2.84
N THR A 15 -9.61 -9.79 3.96
CA THR A 15 -8.15 -9.91 3.98
C THR A 15 -7.78 -11.32 4.43
N LEU A 16 -7.10 -12.05 3.55
CA LEU A 16 -6.85 -13.48 3.75
C LEU A 16 -5.36 -13.80 3.57
N PRO A 17 -4.82 -14.74 4.38
CA PRO A 17 -3.40 -15.09 4.35
C PRO A 17 -2.99 -15.94 3.13
N GLY A 18 -3.94 -16.36 2.29
CA GLY A 18 -3.69 -17.16 1.07
C GLY A 18 -4.89 -17.17 0.12
N GLY A 19 -4.82 -18.01 -0.92
CA GLY A 19 -5.89 -18.19 -1.89
C GLY A 19 -7.18 -18.69 -1.22
N THR A 20 -8.31 -18.10 -1.56
CA THR A 20 -9.63 -18.43 -0.98
C THR A 20 -10.66 -18.74 -2.06
N PRO A 21 -11.65 -19.61 -1.79
CA PRO A 21 -12.78 -19.80 -2.71
C PRO A 21 -13.59 -18.51 -2.91
N CYS A 22 -13.82 -18.15 -4.18
CA CYS A 22 -14.61 -16.98 -4.55
C CYS A 22 -16.13 -17.27 -4.47
N THR A 23 -16.68 -17.39 -3.26
CA THR A 23 -18.07 -17.83 -3.06
C THR A 23 -18.83 -17.04 -2.01
N ASN A 24 -20.17 -17.08 -2.09
CA ASN A 24 -21.08 -16.50 -1.09
C ASN A 24 -20.83 -17.04 0.33
N THR A 25 -20.31 -18.27 0.46
CA THR A 25 -20.00 -18.88 1.76
C THR A 25 -18.87 -18.16 2.48
N VAL A 26 -17.88 -17.65 1.73
CA VAL A 26 -16.68 -17.00 2.28
C VAL A 26 -16.90 -15.51 2.52
N PHE A 27 -17.55 -14.82 1.57
CA PHE A 27 -17.67 -13.35 1.57
C PHE A 27 -19.06 -12.84 1.96
N GLY A 28 -20.03 -13.74 2.11
CA GLY A 28 -21.45 -13.37 2.15
C GLY A 28 -21.96 -12.94 0.78
N ASP A 29 -23.28 -12.79 0.67
CA ASP A 29 -23.90 -12.35 -0.57
C ASP A 29 -24.05 -10.81 -0.56
N PRO A 30 -23.27 -10.05 -1.37
CA PRO A 30 -23.44 -8.59 -1.47
C PRO A 30 -24.75 -8.20 -2.16
N VAL A 31 -25.20 -8.97 -3.15
CA VAL A 31 -26.39 -8.71 -3.97
C VAL A 31 -27.01 -10.05 -4.36
N SER A 32 -28.14 -10.38 -3.72
CA SER A 32 -28.85 -11.65 -3.92
C SER A 32 -29.28 -11.84 -5.38
N GLY A 33 -29.20 -13.07 -5.88
CA GLY A 33 -29.62 -13.43 -7.24
C GLY A 33 -28.69 -12.95 -8.38
N THR A 34 -27.63 -12.20 -8.07
CA THR A 34 -26.68 -11.70 -9.07
C THR A 34 -25.38 -12.51 -9.04
N ALA A 35 -24.78 -12.73 -10.21
CA ALA A 35 -23.46 -13.35 -10.33
C ALA A 35 -22.38 -12.43 -9.71
N LYS A 36 -21.45 -13.02 -8.96
CA LYS A 36 -20.34 -12.30 -8.33
C LYS A 36 -19.02 -12.74 -8.95
N SER A 37 -18.05 -11.83 -8.90
CA SER A 37 -16.67 -12.11 -9.27
C SER A 37 -15.75 -11.66 -8.15
N CYS A 38 -14.58 -12.28 -8.06
CA CYS A 38 -13.53 -11.84 -7.17
C CYS A 38 -12.53 -10.99 -7.93
N TYR A 39 -12.09 -9.93 -7.27
CA TYR A 39 -11.04 -9.07 -7.73
C TYR A 39 -9.94 -9.09 -6.68
N LEU A 40 -8.71 -9.31 -7.13
CA LEU A 40 -7.55 -9.05 -6.31
C LEU A 40 -7.49 -7.54 -6.11
N VAL A 41 -7.81 -7.12 -4.90
CA VAL A 41 -7.46 -5.79 -4.44
C VAL A 41 -6.03 -5.94 -3.97
N GLY A 42 -5.10 -5.19 -4.58
CA GLY A 42 -3.72 -5.18 -4.12
C GLY A 42 -3.72 -5.10 -2.59
N PRO A 43 -3.01 -6.01 -1.88
CA PRO A 43 -2.98 -5.93 -0.43
C PRO A 43 -2.66 -4.48 -0.07
N PRO A 44 -3.41 -3.83 0.84
CA PRO A 44 -2.86 -2.64 1.44
C PRO A 44 -1.49 -3.06 1.98
N PRO A 45 -0.43 -2.33 1.63
CA PRO A 45 0.91 -2.59 2.12
C PRO A 45 0.81 -2.81 3.65
N SER A 46 0.87 -4.07 4.11
CA SER A 46 0.62 -4.43 5.51
C SER A 46 1.95 -4.35 6.24
N PHE A 47 2.36 -3.13 6.56
CA PHE A 47 3.65 -2.91 7.14
C PHE A 47 3.47 -2.30 8.52
N ALA A 48 3.41 -3.19 9.51
CA ALA A 48 3.36 -2.77 10.90
C ALA A 48 4.64 -2.04 11.36
N THR A 49 5.66 -1.94 10.48
CA THR A 49 6.97 -1.37 10.80
C THR A 49 7.52 -0.63 9.58
N TRP A 50 7.69 0.68 9.73
CA TRP A 50 8.47 1.51 8.82
C TRP A 50 9.95 1.10 8.88
N THR A 51 10.51 0.71 7.75
CA THR A 51 11.93 0.34 7.62
C THR A 51 12.70 1.50 7.04
N ASN A 52 13.70 2.01 7.77
CA ASN A 52 14.60 3.03 7.24
C ASN A 52 15.40 2.47 6.06
N CYS A 53 15.40 3.17 4.92
CA CYS A 53 16.08 2.70 3.72
C CYS A 53 17.15 3.64 3.18
N ALA A 54 16.98 4.95 3.32
CA ALA A 54 17.91 5.92 2.76
C ALA A 54 17.86 7.26 3.50
N ALA A 55 18.99 7.97 3.53
CA ALA A 55 19.03 9.39 3.86
C ALA A 55 18.64 10.26 2.66
N GLU A 56 18.35 11.54 2.89
CA GLU A 56 18.11 12.54 1.84
C GLU A 56 19.22 12.53 0.78
N ASN A 57 18.81 12.55 -0.49
CA ASN A 57 19.64 12.36 -1.70
C ASN A 57 20.16 10.92 -1.92
N GLY A 58 19.79 9.96 -1.08
CA GLY A 58 20.01 8.54 -1.32
C GLY A 58 18.94 7.91 -2.22
N THR A 59 19.05 6.61 -2.47
CA THR A 59 18.05 5.82 -3.22
C THR A 59 17.50 4.73 -2.32
N CYS A 60 16.18 4.74 -2.12
CA CYS A 60 15.47 3.69 -1.40
C CYS A 60 15.14 2.56 -2.38
N SER A 61 15.70 1.36 -2.17
CA SER A 61 15.48 0.21 -3.07
C SER A 61 14.75 -0.90 -2.32
N PHE A 62 13.70 -1.45 -2.93
CA PHE A 62 12.88 -2.54 -2.39
C PHE A 62 12.21 -3.31 -3.54
N SER A 63 11.72 -4.52 -3.30
CA SER A 63 11.05 -5.33 -4.32
C SER A 63 9.53 -5.24 -4.19
N GLY A 64 8.83 -5.06 -5.32
CA GLY A 64 7.37 -4.91 -5.31
C GLY A 64 6.92 -3.49 -4.94
N THR A 65 5.63 -3.34 -4.66
CA THR A 65 5.01 -2.05 -4.39
C THR A 65 4.92 -1.78 -2.89
N HIS A 66 5.56 -0.70 -2.46
CA HIS A 66 5.62 -0.27 -1.06
C HIS A 66 5.19 1.18 -0.94
N GLU A 67 4.74 1.57 0.26
CA GLU A 67 4.56 2.97 0.58
C GLU A 67 5.86 3.51 1.19
N VAL A 68 6.28 4.68 0.73
CA VAL A 68 7.52 5.33 1.15
C VAL A 68 7.18 6.65 1.82
N ALA A 69 7.62 6.81 3.07
CA ALA A 69 7.58 8.05 3.83
C ALA A 69 8.92 8.77 3.72
N TYR A 70 8.91 10.04 3.35
CA TYR A 70 10.07 10.92 3.31
C TYR A 70 9.89 12.06 4.30
N GLY A 71 10.84 12.28 5.22
CA GLY A 71 10.71 13.36 6.19
C GLY A 71 11.57 13.22 7.44
N ALA A 72 11.29 14.05 8.44
CA ALA A 72 11.98 14.10 9.73
C ALA A 72 11.10 14.74 10.81
N ASN A 73 11.41 14.51 12.09
CA ASN A 73 10.76 15.15 13.24
C ASN A 73 9.22 15.08 13.26
N GLY A 74 8.64 13.98 12.75
CA GLY A 74 7.19 13.80 12.70
C GLY A 74 6.52 14.44 11.47
N GLN A 75 7.27 15.12 10.61
CA GLN A 75 6.79 15.71 9.35
C GLN A 75 7.20 14.82 8.19
N TYR A 76 6.24 14.16 7.55
CA TYR A 76 6.48 13.21 6.46
C TYR A 76 5.53 13.42 5.29
N PHE A 77 6.05 13.23 4.09
CA PHE A 77 5.28 13.05 2.86
C PHE A 77 5.35 11.59 2.42
N TYR A 78 4.29 11.11 1.80
CA TYR A 78 4.11 9.70 1.46
C TYR A 78 3.92 9.52 -0.04
N GLY A 79 4.41 8.41 -0.58
CA GLY A 79 4.20 8.02 -1.96
C GLY A 79 4.30 6.52 -2.15
N SER A 80 3.54 5.95 -3.10
CA SER A 80 3.62 4.53 -3.42
C SER A 80 4.51 4.32 -4.64
N PHE A 81 5.50 3.43 -4.51
CA PHE A 81 6.46 3.14 -5.57
C PHE A 81 6.65 1.64 -5.74
N ASN A 82 7.09 1.23 -6.93
CA ASN A 82 7.41 -0.15 -7.25
C ASN A 82 8.90 -0.26 -7.60
N GLY A 83 9.63 -1.14 -6.91
CA GLY A 83 11.05 -1.38 -7.18
C GLY A 83 12.02 -0.39 -6.50
N GLY A 84 11.52 0.69 -5.92
CA GLY A 84 12.32 1.72 -5.24
C GLY A 84 12.00 3.14 -5.71
N THR A 85 12.65 4.12 -5.08
CA THR A 85 12.49 5.53 -5.40
C THR A 85 13.67 6.38 -4.87
N PRO A 86 14.07 7.47 -5.57
CA PRO A 86 15.02 8.43 -5.02
C PRO A 86 14.47 9.11 -3.76
N CYS A 87 15.26 9.14 -2.70
CA CYS A 87 14.91 9.77 -1.44
C CYS A 87 15.21 11.27 -1.45
N ALA A 88 14.46 12.04 -2.25
CA ALA A 88 14.79 13.42 -2.54
C ALA A 88 13.59 14.36 -2.56
N ASN A 89 13.85 15.63 -2.24
CA ASN A 89 12.90 16.73 -2.34
C ASN A 89 12.24 16.84 -3.72
N GLY A 90 12.95 16.45 -4.80
CA GLY A 90 12.38 16.45 -6.16
C GLY A 90 11.32 15.38 -6.42
N VAL A 91 11.25 14.33 -5.60
CA VAL A 91 10.26 13.24 -5.72
C VAL A 91 9.06 13.49 -4.82
N PHE A 92 9.30 13.92 -3.58
CA PHE A 92 8.28 14.03 -2.54
C PHE A 92 7.87 15.47 -2.22
N GLY A 93 8.71 16.46 -2.51
CA GLY A 93 8.67 17.80 -1.88
C GLY A 93 9.49 17.85 -0.59
N ASP A 94 9.57 19.02 0.07
CA ASP A 94 10.32 19.20 1.31
C ASP A 94 9.37 19.38 2.53
N PRO A 95 9.11 18.31 3.31
CA PRO A 95 8.23 18.36 4.48
C PRO A 95 8.88 19.01 5.72
N ALA A 96 10.21 19.12 5.76
CA ALA A 96 10.97 19.58 6.92
C ALA A 96 12.19 20.39 6.46
N ALA A 97 11.93 21.59 5.94
CA ALA A 97 12.96 22.47 5.39
C ALA A 97 14.05 22.80 6.43
N GLY A 98 15.32 22.71 6.02
CA GLY A 98 16.47 22.94 6.90
C GLY A 98 16.80 21.77 7.84
N THR A 99 16.05 20.66 7.78
CA THR A 99 16.32 19.43 8.56
C THR A 99 16.72 18.28 7.62
N PRO A 100 17.74 17.46 7.97
CA PRO A 100 18.05 16.24 7.23
C PRO A 100 16.87 15.26 7.28
N LYS A 101 16.41 14.83 6.10
CA LYS A 101 15.28 13.90 5.97
C LYS A 101 15.74 12.48 5.67
N TYR A 102 14.87 11.53 5.93
CA TYR A 102 15.10 10.11 5.65
C TYR A 102 13.88 9.50 4.97
N CYS A 103 14.14 8.48 4.17
CA CYS A 103 13.10 7.62 3.63
C CYS A 103 12.94 6.38 4.47
N TYR A 104 11.68 6.04 4.65
CA TYR A 104 11.24 4.79 5.24
C TYR A 104 10.28 4.15 4.26
N TYR A 105 10.41 2.86 4.03
CA TYR A 105 9.36 2.13 3.33
C TYR A 105 8.66 1.21 4.30
N GLN A 106 7.36 1.16 4.13
CA GLN A 106 6.50 0.13 4.67
C GLN A 106 6.12 -0.63 3.41
#